data_AF-A0A653SZZ0-F1
#
_entry.id   AF-A0A653SZZ0-F1
#
_cell.length_a   1.000
_cell.length_b   1.000
_cell.length_c   1.000
_cell.angle_alpha   90.00
_cell.angle_beta   90.00
_cell.angle_gamma   90.00
#
_symmetry.space_group_name_H-M   'P 1'
#
loop_
_entity.id
_entity.type
_entity.pdbx_description
1 polymer ?
#
loop_
_entity_poly.entity_id
_entity_poly.type
_entity_poly.pdbx_seq_one_letter_code
_entity_poly.pdbx_strand_id
1 'polypeptide(L)'
;MGDVLGWTVVLPVKPWSLAKARLLVPDSVRPLLARAFALDVLDALRRSPDVGHVVIVTAEGGLRSEARHDTTVLVDRPLVTVDPLNAAILIGRAWALTRRQCQPIVVVPSDVACLTPEALANVFAEAAGRRGIVVDAAGVGTAMLLAPRPAQLLPAYGPGSAEAHRLLGYVEVARHERRARLDVDTLSDLSEARRLGLGARASETEPRTFHLDSV
;
A
#
# COMPACT_ATOMS: atom_id res chain seq x y z
N MET A 1 28.42 -11.16 -2.36
CA MET A 1 27.12 -11.50 -1.75
C MET A 1 26.07 -11.03 -2.73
N GLY A 2 25.61 -11.92 -3.61
CA GLY A 2 24.67 -11.57 -4.68
C GLY A 2 23.39 -11.04 -4.06
N ASP A 3 22.94 -9.88 -4.53
CA ASP A 3 21.70 -9.26 -4.09
C ASP A 3 20.57 -10.26 -4.35
N VAL A 4 19.89 -10.72 -3.29
CA VAL A 4 18.76 -11.66 -3.44
C VAL A 4 17.74 -10.93 -4.33
N LEU A 5 17.46 -11.51 -5.49
CA LEU A 5 16.46 -11.02 -6.44
C LEU A 5 15.13 -10.92 -5.68
N GLY A 6 14.53 -9.74 -5.64
CA GLY A 6 13.30 -9.53 -4.88
C GLY A 6 12.76 -8.12 -5.06
N TRP A 7 11.45 -7.99 -4.95
CA TRP A 7 10.74 -6.73 -5.12
C TRP A 7 11.18 -5.69 -4.11
N THR A 8 11.38 -4.46 -4.59
CA THR A 8 11.44 -3.28 -3.74
C THR A 8 10.02 -2.76 -3.57
N VAL A 9 9.53 -2.71 -2.34
CA VAL A 9 8.20 -2.20 -2.03
C VAL A 9 8.32 -0.75 -1.57
N VAL A 10 7.59 0.15 -2.20
CA VAL A 10 7.37 1.51 -1.69
C VAL A 10 6.04 1.50 -0.94
N LEU A 11 6.11 1.73 0.37
CA LEU A 11 4.98 1.80 1.27
C LEU A 11 4.76 3.27 1.69
N PRO A 12 3.97 4.06 0.95
CA PRO A 12 3.62 5.41 1.36
C PRO A 12 2.66 5.37 2.55
N VAL A 13 3.00 6.09 3.61
CA VAL A 13 2.21 6.16 4.84
C VAL A 13 1.93 7.62 5.19
N LYS A 14 0.67 8.01 5.01
CA LYS A 14 0.17 9.34 5.36
C LYS A 14 0.17 9.54 6.88
N PRO A 15 0.23 10.80 7.36
CA PRO A 15 0.03 11.08 8.78
C PRO A 15 -1.27 10.49 9.31
N TRP A 16 -1.23 9.87 10.49
CA TRP A 16 -2.38 9.13 11.05
C TRP A 16 -3.60 10.02 11.25
N SER A 17 -3.37 11.26 11.66
CA SER A 17 -4.41 12.27 11.89
C SER A 17 -5.13 12.70 10.60
N LEU A 18 -4.50 12.54 9.44
CA LEU A 18 -5.06 12.89 8.13
C LEU A 18 -5.61 11.67 7.38
N ALA A 19 -5.36 10.46 7.90
CA ALA A 19 -5.79 9.23 7.27
C ALA A 19 -7.27 8.94 7.58
N LYS A 20 -7.91 8.19 6.68
CA LYS A 20 -9.23 7.58 6.90
C LYS A 20 -10.35 8.56 7.27
N ALA A 21 -10.30 9.77 6.73
CA ALA A 21 -11.33 10.79 6.95
C ALA A 21 -12.75 10.34 6.53
N ARG A 22 -12.85 9.39 5.58
CA ARG A 22 -14.12 8.79 5.13
C ARG A 22 -14.59 7.61 6.00
N LEU A 23 -13.78 7.15 6.95
CA LEU A 23 -14.10 6.07 7.86
C LEU A 23 -14.81 6.65 9.08
N LEU A 24 -16.14 6.43 9.14
CA LEU A 24 -17.02 6.96 10.17
C LEU A 24 -16.89 6.17 11.50
N VAL A 25 -15.73 6.30 12.12
CA VAL A 25 -15.38 5.80 13.46
C VAL A 25 -15.08 6.99 14.38
N PRO A 26 -15.08 6.81 15.72
CA PRO A 26 -14.66 7.88 16.63
C PRO A 26 -13.27 8.43 16.27
N ASP A 27 -13.09 9.74 16.38
CA ASP A 27 -11.83 10.41 16.01
C ASP A 27 -10.61 9.88 16.78
N SER A 28 -10.80 9.39 18.00
CA SER A 28 -9.75 8.74 18.80
C SER A 28 -9.32 7.38 18.26
N VAL A 29 -10.20 6.68 17.52
CA VAL A 29 -9.97 5.34 16.97
C VAL A 29 -9.36 5.42 15.57
N ARG A 30 -9.70 6.44 14.79
CA ARG A 30 -9.25 6.56 13.39
C ARG A 30 -7.73 6.51 13.22
N PRO A 31 -6.89 7.24 14.00
CA PRO A 31 -5.44 7.14 13.91
C PRO A 31 -4.91 5.76 14.33
N LEU A 32 -5.55 5.12 15.31
CA LEU A 32 -5.18 3.77 15.75
C LEU A 32 -5.41 2.75 14.64
N LEU A 33 -6.55 2.83 13.94
CA LEU A 33 -6.85 1.98 12.79
C LEU A 33 -5.90 2.21 11.62
N ALA A 34 -5.62 3.47 11.27
CA ALA A 34 -4.66 3.80 10.22
C ALA A 34 -3.28 3.21 10.50
N ARG A 35 -2.82 3.32 11.76
CA ARG A 35 -1.57 2.68 12.22
C ARG A 35 -1.64 1.16 12.15
N ALA A 36 -2.74 0.56 12.60
CA ALA A 36 -2.93 -0.88 12.60
C ALA A 36 -2.88 -1.45 11.18
N PHE A 37 -3.57 -0.84 10.22
CA PHE A 37 -3.52 -1.23 8.81
C PHE A 37 -2.11 -1.17 8.24
N ALA A 38 -1.40 -0.06 8.47
CA ALA A 38 -0.04 0.12 7.95
C ALA A 38 0.92 -0.95 8.50
N LEU A 39 0.80 -1.30 9.78
CA LEU A 39 1.63 -2.33 10.41
C LEU A 39 1.26 -3.74 9.97
N ASP A 40 -0.02 -4.04 9.74
CA ASP A 40 -0.43 -5.34 9.22
C ASP A 40 0.01 -5.52 7.76
N VAL A 41 -0.06 -4.47 6.94
CA VAL A 41 0.54 -4.46 5.60
C VAL A 41 2.05 -4.71 5.70
N LEU A 42 2.77 -3.97 6.54
CA LEU A 42 4.22 -4.15 6.73
C LEU A 42 4.58 -5.59 7.15
N ASP A 43 3.79 -6.19 8.03
CA ASP A 43 3.98 -7.58 8.43
C ASP A 43 3.74 -8.56 7.28
N ALA A 44 2.73 -8.34 6.44
CA ALA A 44 2.52 -9.14 5.24
C ALA A 44 3.69 -9.00 4.25
N LEU A 45 4.22 -7.79 4.07
CA LEU A 45 5.40 -7.54 3.23
C LEU A 45 6.63 -8.29 3.75
N ARG A 46 6.90 -8.22 5.07
CA ARG A 46 8.05 -8.89 5.70
C ARG A 46 7.97 -10.42 5.68
N ARG A 47 6.76 -10.97 5.64
CA ARG A 47 6.53 -12.43 5.51
C ARG A 47 6.54 -12.91 4.06
N SER A 48 6.56 -12.01 3.08
CA SER A 48 6.55 -12.38 1.67
C SER A 48 7.97 -12.72 1.20
N PRO A 49 8.23 -13.94 0.68
CA PRO A 49 9.56 -14.35 0.26
C PRO A 49 10.05 -13.59 -0.99
N ASP A 50 9.13 -13.06 -1.79
CA ASP A 50 9.44 -12.31 -3.01
C ASP A 50 9.83 -10.85 -2.72
N VAL A 51 9.62 -10.36 -1.50
CA VAL A 51 9.98 -9.00 -1.09
C VAL A 51 11.43 -8.97 -0.62
N GLY A 52 12.27 -8.27 -1.39
CA GLY A 52 13.68 -8.10 -1.05
C GLY A 52 13.95 -6.88 -0.16
N HIS A 53 13.14 -5.82 -0.29
CA HIS A 53 13.32 -4.61 0.53
C HIS A 53 12.03 -3.79 0.63
N VAL A 54 11.75 -3.22 1.80
CA VAL A 54 10.63 -2.29 2.02
C VAL A 54 11.15 -0.88 2.25
N VAL A 55 10.61 0.10 1.51
CA VAL A 55 10.89 1.53 1.64
C VAL A 55 9.62 2.21 2.13
N ILE A 56 9.56 2.47 3.43
CA ILE A 56 8.49 3.23 4.07
C ILE A 56 8.77 4.71 3.83
N VAL A 57 7.81 5.44 3.27
CA VAL A 57 7.89 6.89 3.08
C VAL A 57 6.82 7.55 3.94
N THR A 58 7.23 8.29 4.98
CA THR A 58 6.30 8.76 6.00
C THR A 58 6.78 10.00 6.76
N ALA A 59 5.83 10.80 7.24
CA ALA A 59 6.08 11.86 8.22
C ALA A 59 5.90 11.38 9.67
N GLU A 60 5.49 10.12 9.87
CA GLU A 60 5.21 9.55 11.19
C GLU A 60 6.49 9.11 11.90
N GLY A 61 6.93 9.89 12.88
CA GLY A 61 8.16 9.63 13.62
C GLY A 61 8.19 8.26 14.30
N GLY A 62 7.02 7.74 14.72
CA GLY A 62 6.88 6.44 15.33
C GLY A 62 7.23 5.25 14.43
N LEU A 63 7.25 5.42 13.10
CA LEU A 63 7.66 4.36 12.18
C LEU A 63 9.17 4.24 12.03
N ARG A 64 9.96 5.18 12.56
CA ARG A 64 11.43 5.10 12.50
C ARG A 64 11.99 3.83 13.16
N SER A 65 11.31 3.32 14.19
CA SER A 65 11.69 2.06 14.86
C SER A 65 11.46 0.82 14.00
N GLU A 66 10.75 0.93 12.87
CA GLU A 66 10.56 -0.16 11.92
C GLU A 66 11.75 -0.34 10.97
N ALA A 67 12.74 0.56 11.01
CA ALA A 67 13.95 0.43 10.22
C ALA A 67 14.74 -0.84 10.61
N ARG A 68 15.08 -1.65 9.61
CA ARG A 68 15.83 -2.90 9.72
C ARG A 68 16.73 -3.09 8.48
N HIS A 69 17.50 -4.17 8.41
CA HIS A 69 18.40 -4.43 7.28
C HIS A 69 17.66 -4.50 5.92
N ASP A 70 16.42 -4.97 5.92
CA ASP A 70 15.51 -5.14 4.77
C ASP A 70 14.43 -4.03 4.69
N THR A 71 14.45 -3.06 5.61
CA THR A 71 13.40 -2.03 5.74
C THR A 71 14.04 -0.65 5.95
N THR A 72 13.84 0.26 5.01
CA THR A 72 14.29 1.66 5.11
C THR A 72 13.10 2.57 5.35
N VAL A 73 13.27 3.53 6.27
CA VAL A 73 12.27 4.56 6.57
C VAL A 73 12.79 5.91 6.09
N LEU A 74 12.10 6.50 5.13
CA LEU A 74 12.39 7.81 4.56
C LEU A 74 11.39 8.84 5.05
N VAL A 75 11.87 10.07 5.23
CA VAL A 75 11.05 11.19 5.67
C VAL A 75 10.21 11.71 4.52
N ASP A 76 8.90 11.77 4.73
CA ASP A 76 7.96 12.48 3.87
C ASP A 76 7.72 13.91 4.38
N ARG A 77 7.37 14.81 3.46
CA ARG A 77 6.95 16.19 3.76
C ARG A 77 5.64 16.48 3.02
N PRO A 78 4.52 15.88 3.41
CA PRO A 78 3.29 15.92 2.62
C PRO A 78 2.66 17.32 2.53
N LEU A 79 2.97 18.22 3.46
CA LEU A 79 2.39 19.58 3.52
C LEU A 79 3.03 20.58 2.54
N VAL A 80 4.09 20.21 1.82
CA VAL A 80 4.78 21.13 0.88
C VAL A 80 4.41 20.89 -0.58
N THR A 81 3.41 20.06 -0.86
CA THR A 81 2.99 19.70 -2.22
C THR A 81 1.47 19.57 -2.33
N VAL A 82 0.94 19.86 -3.50
CA VAL A 82 -0.48 19.64 -3.85
C VAL A 82 -0.78 18.17 -4.21
N ASP A 83 0.27 17.36 -4.42
CA ASP A 83 0.16 15.95 -4.77
C ASP A 83 1.05 15.08 -3.85
N PRO A 84 0.63 14.89 -2.59
CA PRO A 84 1.45 14.25 -1.55
C PRO A 84 1.71 12.76 -1.81
N LEU A 85 0.74 12.03 -2.40
CA LEU A 85 0.91 10.59 -2.62
C LEU A 85 1.94 10.32 -3.72
N ASN A 86 1.82 10.97 -4.89
CA ASN A 86 2.79 10.76 -5.96
C ASN A 86 4.18 11.26 -5.53
N ALA A 87 4.28 12.37 -4.78
CA ALA A 87 5.55 12.84 -4.22
C ALA A 87 6.21 11.81 -3.29
N ALA A 88 5.45 11.21 -2.36
CA ALA A 88 5.97 10.16 -1.47
C ALA A 88 6.45 8.93 -2.26
N ILE A 89 5.71 8.52 -3.30
CA ILE A 89 6.11 7.42 -4.17
C ILE A 89 7.43 7.75 -4.90
N LEU A 90 7.59 8.98 -5.39
CA LEU A 90 8.81 9.42 -6.07
C LEU A 90 10.03 9.44 -5.13
N ILE A 91 9.87 9.75 -3.85
CA ILE A 91 10.94 9.64 -2.84
C ILE A 91 11.40 8.18 -2.72
N GLY A 92 10.46 7.23 -2.59
CA GLY A 92 10.77 5.80 -2.51
C GLY A 92 11.41 5.26 -3.79
N ARG A 93 10.90 5.70 -4.96
CA ARG A 93 11.47 5.38 -6.27
C ARG A 93 12.90 5.90 -6.41
N ALA A 94 13.19 7.12 -5.95
CA ALA A 94 14.54 7.69 -6.00
C ALA A 94 15.52 6.86 -5.18
N TRP A 95 15.13 6.41 -3.99
CA TRP A 95 15.94 5.47 -3.22
C TRP A 95 16.22 4.18 -4.00
N ALA A 96 15.18 3.58 -4.59
CA ALA A 96 15.31 2.33 -5.36
C ALA A 96 16.20 2.51 -6.60
N LEU A 97 16.14 3.66 -7.28
CA LEU A 97 17.03 4.00 -8.38
C LEU A 97 18.51 4.02 -7.98
N THR A 98 18.82 4.41 -6.73
CA THR A 98 20.22 4.49 -6.27
C THR A 98 20.74 3.18 -5.68
N ARG A 99 19.84 2.35 -5.10
CA ARG A 99 20.25 1.16 -4.33
C ARG A 99 19.91 -0.17 -5.01
N ARG A 100 18.83 -0.21 -5.81
CA ARG A 100 18.24 -1.43 -6.38
C ARG A 100 17.75 -1.23 -7.82
N GLN A 101 18.52 -0.50 -8.64
CA GLN A 101 18.10 -0.05 -9.99
C GLN A 101 17.69 -1.16 -10.97
N CYS A 102 18.20 -2.37 -10.80
CA CYS A 102 17.89 -3.53 -11.64
C CYS A 102 16.78 -4.43 -11.08
N GLN A 103 16.25 -4.11 -9.89
CA GLN A 103 15.26 -4.92 -9.19
C GLN A 103 13.84 -4.41 -9.49
N PRO A 104 12.82 -5.28 -9.49
CA PRO A 104 11.45 -4.85 -9.69
C PRO A 104 10.96 -4.01 -8.50
N ILE A 105 9.98 -3.14 -8.76
CA ILE A 105 9.44 -2.20 -7.78
C ILE A 105 7.91 -2.24 -7.77
N VAL A 106 7.31 -2.15 -6.59
CA VAL A 106 5.85 -2.05 -6.42
C VAL A 106 5.50 -0.97 -5.41
N VAL A 107 4.42 -0.23 -5.66
CA VAL A 107 3.75 0.61 -4.67
C VAL A 107 2.65 -0.22 -4.02
N VAL A 108 2.72 -0.38 -2.69
CA VAL A 108 1.69 -1.04 -1.88
C VAL A 108 1.12 -0.01 -0.91
N PRO A 109 -0.19 0.30 -0.95
CA PRO A 109 -0.74 1.29 -0.04
C PRO A 109 -0.90 0.73 1.37
N SER A 110 -0.91 1.62 2.36
CA SER A 110 -0.86 1.26 3.78
C SER A 110 -2.21 0.85 4.38
N ASP A 111 -3.25 0.78 3.56
CA ASP A 111 -4.64 0.57 3.97
C ASP A 111 -5.31 -0.65 3.33
N VAL A 112 -4.52 -1.53 2.73
CA VAL A 112 -4.96 -2.84 2.26
C VAL A 112 -4.97 -3.83 3.44
N ALA A 113 -5.85 -3.59 4.41
CA ALA A 113 -5.81 -4.21 5.74
C ALA A 113 -5.98 -5.74 5.77
N CYS A 114 -6.38 -6.35 4.65
CA CYS A 114 -6.56 -7.79 4.49
C CYS A 114 -5.49 -8.44 3.57
N LEU A 115 -4.43 -7.70 3.24
CA LEU A 115 -3.32 -8.17 2.41
C LEU A 115 -2.59 -9.34 3.09
N THR A 116 -2.29 -10.35 2.30
CA THR A 116 -1.55 -11.55 2.72
C THR A 116 -0.32 -11.76 1.85
N PRO A 117 0.72 -12.46 2.33
CA PRO A 117 1.86 -12.84 1.50
C PRO A 117 1.46 -13.58 0.23
N GLU A 118 0.44 -14.45 0.29
CA GLU A 118 -0.07 -15.24 -0.82
C GLU A 118 -0.75 -14.36 -1.87
N ALA A 119 -1.61 -13.42 -1.44
CA ALA A 119 -2.23 -12.45 -2.32
C ALA A 119 -1.18 -11.58 -3.04
N LEU A 120 -0.11 -11.19 -2.33
CA LEU A 120 0.98 -10.44 -2.90
C LEU A 120 1.79 -11.25 -3.92
N ALA A 121 2.05 -12.54 -3.64
CA ALA A 121 2.71 -13.44 -4.57
C ALA A 121 1.90 -13.62 -5.87
N ASN A 122 0.57 -13.73 -5.78
CA ASN A 122 -0.31 -13.79 -6.96
C ASN A 122 -0.18 -12.53 -7.82
N VAL A 123 -0.17 -11.35 -7.19
CA VAL A 123 0.03 -10.05 -7.85
C VAL A 123 1.37 -10.01 -8.59
N PHE A 124 2.46 -10.44 -7.94
CA PHE A 124 3.80 -10.46 -8.53
C PHE A 124 3.93 -11.45 -9.70
N ALA A 125 3.35 -12.64 -9.55
CA ALA A 125 3.37 -13.67 -10.58
C ALA A 125 2.64 -13.21 -11.85
N GLU A 126 1.48 -12.56 -11.72
CA GLU A 126 0.70 -12.11 -12.88
C GLU A 126 1.32 -10.91 -13.61
N ALA A 127 2.01 -10.03 -12.89
CA ALA A 127 2.78 -8.95 -13.50
C ALA A 127 3.85 -9.48 -14.46
N ALA A 128 4.47 -10.62 -14.15
CA ALA A 128 5.39 -11.36 -15.04
C ALA A 128 6.45 -10.47 -15.71
N GLY A 129 7.06 -9.55 -14.96
CA GLY A 129 8.10 -8.64 -15.48
C GLY A 129 7.58 -7.54 -16.42
N ARG A 130 6.28 -7.23 -16.38
CA ARG A 130 5.66 -6.09 -17.08
C ARG A 130 5.32 -4.97 -16.09
N ARG A 131 4.95 -3.81 -16.64
CA ARG A 131 4.33 -2.73 -15.86
C ARG A 131 2.90 -3.13 -15.52
N GLY A 132 2.62 -3.40 -14.24
CA GLY A 132 1.34 -3.92 -13.77
C GLY A 132 0.55 -2.87 -12.99
N ILE A 133 -0.77 -2.87 -13.13
CA ILE A 133 -1.71 -2.12 -12.31
C ILE A 133 -2.68 -3.10 -11.65
N VAL A 134 -2.81 -3.01 -10.32
CA VAL A 134 -3.94 -3.59 -9.60
C VAL A 134 -4.99 -2.50 -9.46
N VAL A 135 -6.13 -2.66 -10.13
CA VAL A 135 -7.26 -1.72 -10.04
C VAL A 135 -7.98 -1.92 -8.70
N ASP A 136 -8.36 -0.83 -8.05
CA ASP A 136 -9.07 -0.87 -6.77
C ASP A 136 -10.42 -1.62 -6.85
N ALA A 137 -11.04 -1.86 -5.70
CA ALA A 137 -12.33 -2.55 -5.63
C ALA A 137 -13.45 -1.80 -6.37
N ALA A 138 -13.39 -0.47 -6.41
CA ALA A 138 -14.36 0.39 -7.09
C ALA A 138 -14.20 0.41 -8.63
N GLY A 139 -13.07 -0.05 -9.17
CA GLY A 139 -12.81 -0.14 -10.60
C GLY A 139 -12.23 1.13 -11.23
N VAL A 140 -12.01 2.19 -10.45
CA VAL A 140 -11.68 3.55 -10.96
C VAL A 140 -10.30 4.02 -10.54
N GLY A 141 -9.81 3.56 -9.40
CA GLY A 141 -8.52 3.91 -8.85
C GLY A 141 -7.49 2.80 -9.00
N THR A 142 -6.27 3.13 -8.62
CA THR A 142 -5.14 2.19 -8.58
C THR A 142 -4.88 1.80 -7.14
N ALA A 143 -4.97 0.50 -6.83
CA ALA A 143 -4.55 -0.05 -5.55
C ALA A 143 -3.02 -0.19 -5.53
N MET A 144 -2.45 -0.96 -6.46
CA MET A 144 -1.00 -1.17 -6.55
C MET A 144 -0.48 -0.86 -7.95
N LEU A 145 0.76 -0.39 -8.00
CA LEU A 145 1.47 -0.08 -9.24
C LEU A 145 2.83 -0.77 -9.26
N LEU A 146 3.08 -1.59 -10.28
CA LEU A 146 4.26 -2.44 -10.40
C LEU A 146 5.07 -2.06 -11.62
N ALA A 147 6.40 -2.08 -11.52
CA ALA A 147 7.27 -1.93 -12.66
C ALA A 147 8.47 -2.90 -12.59
N PRO A 148 8.99 -3.36 -13.75
CA PRO A 148 10.13 -4.28 -13.78
C PRO A 148 11.42 -3.65 -13.27
N ARG A 149 11.50 -2.31 -13.32
CA ARG A 149 12.62 -1.51 -12.80
C ARG A 149 12.12 -0.18 -12.23
N PRO A 150 12.84 0.44 -11.28
CA PRO A 150 12.44 1.72 -10.69
C PRO A 150 12.32 2.85 -11.72
N ALA A 151 13.16 2.84 -12.76
CA ALA A 151 13.09 3.84 -13.84
C ALA A 151 11.74 3.82 -14.58
N GLN A 152 11.07 2.66 -14.62
CA GLN A 152 9.81 2.45 -15.34
C GLN A 152 8.57 2.66 -14.44
N LEU A 153 8.74 2.98 -13.16
CA LEU A 153 7.62 3.31 -12.28
C LEU A 153 7.22 4.79 -12.48
N LEU A 154 6.08 5.04 -13.13
CA LEU A 154 5.53 6.38 -13.37
C LEU A 154 4.20 6.50 -12.62
N PRO A 155 4.20 7.03 -11.38
CA PRO A 155 2.98 7.16 -10.60
C PRO A 155 2.11 8.31 -11.13
N ALA A 156 0.82 8.03 -11.27
CA ALA A 156 -0.24 8.96 -11.67
C ALA A 156 -1.50 8.72 -10.82
N TYR A 157 -1.32 8.61 -9.49
CA TYR A 157 -2.42 8.44 -8.54
C TYR A 157 -3.28 9.70 -8.46
N GLY A 158 -4.58 9.50 -8.16
CA GLY A 158 -5.59 10.55 -8.17
C GLY A 158 -6.94 10.04 -8.72
N PRO A 159 -7.93 10.93 -8.88
CA PRO A 159 -9.20 10.60 -9.52
C PRO A 159 -8.99 9.99 -10.92
N GLY A 160 -9.61 8.83 -11.19
CA GLY A 160 -9.46 8.14 -12.48
C GLY A 160 -8.07 7.54 -12.73
N SER A 161 -7.25 7.37 -11.69
CA SER A 161 -5.87 6.87 -11.82
C SER A 161 -5.75 5.52 -12.51
N ALA A 162 -6.77 4.65 -12.46
CA ALA A 162 -6.71 3.39 -13.21
C ALA A 162 -6.55 3.64 -14.71
N GLU A 163 -7.34 4.56 -15.26
CA GLU A 163 -7.28 4.90 -16.68
C GLU A 163 -5.99 5.65 -17.02
N ALA A 164 -5.56 6.58 -16.16
CA ALA A 164 -4.29 7.27 -16.34
C ALA A 164 -3.11 6.30 -16.44
N HIS A 165 -3.06 5.26 -15.59
CA HIS A 165 -2.02 4.23 -15.67
C HIS A 165 -2.17 3.33 -16.91
N ARG A 166 -3.38 2.98 -17.34
CA ARG A 166 -3.58 2.24 -18.60
C ARG A 166 -3.02 3.02 -19.80
N LEU A 167 -3.28 4.32 -19.88
CA LEU A 167 -2.73 5.20 -20.91
C LEU A 167 -1.19 5.30 -20.85
N LEU A 168 -0.60 5.16 -19.65
CA LEU A 168 0.85 5.06 -19.45
C LEU A 168 1.43 3.67 -19.80
N GLY A 169 0.61 2.73 -20.28
CA GLY A 169 1.01 1.39 -20.72
C GLY A 169 1.10 0.36 -19.60
N TYR A 170 0.46 0.60 -18.45
CA TYR A 170 0.31 -0.42 -17.42
C TYR A 170 -0.80 -1.41 -17.77
N VAL A 171 -0.51 -2.70 -17.62
CA VAL A 171 -1.49 -3.77 -17.83
C VAL A 171 -2.17 -4.15 -16.53
N GLU A 172 -3.48 -4.31 -16.57
CA GLU A 172 -4.24 -4.72 -15.39
C GLU A 172 -3.89 -6.16 -14.99
N VAL A 173 -3.61 -6.35 -13.71
CA VAL A 173 -3.25 -7.64 -13.09
C VAL A 173 -4.03 -7.85 -11.79
N ALA A 174 -4.07 -9.10 -11.33
CA ALA A 174 -4.68 -9.53 -10.09
C ALA A 174 -6.17 -9.17 -9.99
N ARG A 175 -6.88 -9.22 -11.13
CA ARG A 175 -8.30 -8.83 -11.24
C ARG A 175 -9.20 -9.56 -10.23
N HIS A 176 -8.84 -10.79 -9.89
CA HIS A 176 -9.61 -11.63 -8.97
C HIS A 176 -9.06 -11.64 -7.52
N GLU A 177 -7.94 -10.98 -7.26
CA GLU A 177 -7.30 -10.95 -5.95
C GLU A 177 -7.90 -9.83 -5.07
N ARG A 178 -9.07 -10.10 -4.48
CA ARG A 178 -9.80 -9.10 -3.68
C ARG A 178 -8.96 -8.49 -2.56
N ARG A 179 -8.08 -9.28 -1.94
CA ARG A 179 -7.23 -8.84 -0.83
C ARG A 179 -6.18 -7.81 -1.24
N ALA A 180 -5.79 -7.77 -2.51
CA ALA A 180 -4.86 -6.77 -3.04
C ALA A 180 -5.56 -5.51 -3.56
N ARG A 181 -6.88 -5.59 -3.79
CA ARG A 181 -7.69 -4.54 -4.41
C ARG A 181 -8.48 -3.69 -3.41
N LEU A 182 -8.75 -4.21 -2.21
CA LEU A 182 -9.60 -3.56 -1.22
C LEU A 182 -8.78 -2.65 -0.28
N ASP A 183 -8.77 -1.36 -0.60
CA ASP A 183 -8.42 -0.29 0.33
C ASP A 183 -9.58 -0.02 1.30
N VAL A 184 -9.26 0.11 2.59
CA VAL A 184 -10.29 0.31 3.63
C VAL A 184 -10.49 1.78 3.90
N ASP A 185 -11.45 2.44 3.23
CA ASP A 185 -11.72 3.87 3.40
C ASP A 185 -13.06 4.21 4.06
N THR A 186 -14.01 3.28 4.03
CA THR A 186 -15.36 3.43 4.59
C THR A 186 -15.72 2.27 5.52
N LEU A 187 -16.83 2.39 6.26
CA LEU A 187 -17.34 1.29 7.10
C LEU A 187 -17.75 0.06 6.27
N SER A 188 -18.19 0.28 5.02
CA SER A 188 -18.50 -0.80 4.10
C SER A 188 -17.23 -1.58 3.73
N ASP A 189 -16.15 -0.87 3.42
CA ASP A 189 -14.86 -1.49 3.08
C ASP A 189 -14.29 -2.24 4.28
N LEU A 190 -14.41 -1.67 5.49
CA LEU A 190 -13.97 -2.36 6.73
C LEU A 190 -14.76 -3.65 6.94
N SER A 191 -16.07 -3.64 6.67
CA SER A 191 -16.92 -4.82 6.79
C SER A 191 -16.56 -5.90 5.76
N GLU A 192 -16.23 -5.52 4.52
CA GLU A 192 -15.72 -6.45 3.51
C GLU A 192 -14.34 -6.98 3.89
N ALA A 193 -13.44 -6.12 4.38
CA ALA A 193 -12.12 -6.51 4.83
C ALA A 193 -12.18 -7.50 6.00
N ARG A 194 -13.16 -7.35 6.90
CA ARG A 194 -13.44 -8.33 7.96
C ARG A 194 -13.86 -9.69 7.40
N ARG A 195 -14.71 -9.72 6.37
CA ARG A 195 -15.10 -10.97 5.68
C ARG A 195 -13.93 -11.63 4.96
N LEU A 196 -13.06 -10.84 4.35
CA LEU A 196 -11.82 -11.33 3.76
C LEU A 196 -10.85 -11.78 4.87
N GLY A 197 -10.88 -11.18 6.05
CA GLY A 197 -9.97 -11.48 7.15
C GLY A 197 -8.92 -10.38 7.26
N LEU A 198 -9.09 -9.55 8.29
CA LEU A 198 -8.18 -8.48 8.64
C LEU A 198 -6.88 -9.03 9.22
N GLY A 199 -5.82 -8.23 9.12
CA GLY A 199 -4.62 -8.44 9.92
C GLY A 199 -4.90 -8.40 11.43
N ALA A 200 -3.97 -8.93 12.22
CA ALA A 200 -4.16 -9.10 13.66
C ALA A 200 -4.38 -7.76 14.38
N ARG A 201 -3.58 -6.73 14.08
CA ARG A 201 -3.69 -5.43 14.76
C ARG A 201 -4.97 -4.73 14.37
N ALA A 202 -5.35 -4.80 13.09
CA ALA A 202 -6.59 -4.26 12.58
C ALA A 202 -7.80 -4.92 13.26
N SER A 203 -7.78 -6.25 13.40
CA SER A 203 -8.81 -7.04 14.08
C SER A 203 -8.95 -6.70 15.58
N GLU A 204 -7.83 -6.39 16.24
CA GLU A 204 -7.81 -5.98 17.66
C GLU A 204 -8.27 -4.53 17.84
N THR A 205 -7.98 -3.66 16.87
CA THR A 205 -8.23 -2.22 16.96
C THR A 205 -9.63 -1.85 16.47
N GLU A 206 -10.21 -2.63 15.55
CA GLU A 206 -11.52 -2.32 15.01
C GLU A 206 -12.62 -2.41 16.08
N PRO A 207 -13.61 -1.50 16.06
CA PRO A 207 -14.76 -1.60 16.94
C PRO A 207 -15.50 -2.91 16.65
N ARG A 208 -15.61 -3.80 17.65
CA ARG A 208 -16.29 -5.10 17.52
C ARG A 208 -17.81 -5.00 17.32
N THR A 209 -18.37 -3.81 17.44
CA THR A 209 -19.81 -3.59 17.29
C THR A 209 -20.08 -2.20 16.71
N PHE A 210 -20.62 -2.15 15.49
CA PHE A 210 -21.55 -1.09 15.10
C PHE A 210 -22.91 -1.77 15.00
N HIS A 211 -23.77 -1.59 16.00
CA HIS A 211 -25.20 -1.76 15.74
C HIS A 211 -25.56 -0.66 14.74
N LEU A 212 -25.81 -1.05 13.49
CA LEU A 212 -26.57 -0.23 12.57
C LEU A 212 -28.01 -0.23 13.08
N ASP A 213 -28.27 0.50 14.16
CA ASP A 213 -29.63 0.91 14.45
C ASP A 213 -30.03 1.84 13.31
N SER A 214 -30.91 1.29 12.47
CA SER A 214 -31.56 1.99 11.39
C SER A 214 -32.35 3.16 11.99
N VAL A 215 -32.10 4.37 11.51
CA VAL A 215 -33.00 5.51 11.65
C VAL A 215 -33.38 5.97 10.26
#